data_AF-A0A1B8J6J2-F1
#
_entry.id   AF-A0A1B8J6J2-F1
#
_cell.length_a   1.000
_cell.length_b   1.000
_cell.length_c   1.000
_cell.angle_alpha   90.00
_cell.angle_beta   90.00
_cell.angle_gamma   90.00
#
_symmetry.space_group_name_H-M   'P 1'
#
loop_
_entity.id
_entity.type
_entity.pdbx_description
1 polymer ?
#
loop_
_entity_poly.entity_id
_entity_poly.type
_entity_poly.pdbx_seq_one_letter_code
_entity_poly.pdbx_strand_id
1 'polypeptide(L)'
;MLYFKEVTIPKYKESGKEEFGIMPKNTQGNAMRDIFIKEFENGDLEFLDKKGKPHILTKQTQNDWINTFGLDNIEQNYIPAHTQEIKQALKGREVHLSMGSLLKIVERQREAYIPNVKQTIDNPDLIIQDARDGILFVKKFNDNLIFTSVGADFETHITIISNAPKNQRSIKSKIANSGKVLYQSPNLQSLVNPSFYRHTN
;
A
#
# COMPACT_ATOMS: atom_id res chain seq x y z
N MET A 1 -41.55 -10.40 -1.17
CA MET A 1 -41.41 -9.55 -2.38
C MET A 1 -40.12 -8.75 -2.18
N LEU A 2 -39.00 -9.23 -2.72
CA LEU A 2 -37.68 -8.60 -2.56
C LEU A 2 -37.49 -7.58 -3.67
N TYR A 3 -37.44 -6.30 -3.32
CA TYR A 3 -37.16 -5.21 -4.24
C TYR A 3 -35.67 -5.14 -4.53
N PHE A 4 -35.26 -5.54 -5.73
CA PHE A 4 -33.94 -5.22 -6.27
C PHE A 4 -34.02 -3.88 -7.00
N LYS A 5 -33.30 -2.87 -6.51
CA LYS A 5 -33.01 -1.67 -7.31
C LYS A 5 -31.85 -2.02 -8.23
N GLU A 6 -32.09 -2.03 -9.54
CA GLU A 6 -31.02 -2.07 -10.53
C GLU A 6 -30.14 -0.83 -10.37
N VAL A 7 -28.85 -1.04 -10.06
CA VAL A 7 -27.85 0.04 -10.02
C VAL A 7 -27.17 0.09 -11.38
N THR A 8 -27.39 1.17 -12.11
CA THR A 8 -26.76 1.44 -13.40
C THR A 8 -25.26 1.67 -13.22
N ILE A 9 -24.43 0.79 -13.78
CA ILE A 9 -22.96 0.89 -13.72
C ILE A 9 -22.48 2.01 -14.67
N PRO A 10 -21.82 3.08 -14.21
CA PRO A 10 -21.31 4.13 -15.09
C PRO A 10 -20.09 3.63 -15.88
N LYS A 11 -20.08 3.89 -17.19
CA LYS A 11 -18.92 3.62 -18.07
C LYS A 11 -17.83 4.67 -17.81
N TYR A 12 -16.73 4.28 -17.19
CA TYR A 12 -15.56 5.15 -17.03
C TYR A 12 -14.82 5.32 -18.38
N LYS A 13 -14.54 6.57 -18.77
CA LYS A 13 -13.71 6.90 -19.93
C LYS A 13 -12.22 6.84 -19.55
N GLU A 14 -11.42 6.21 -20.39
CA GLU A 14 -9.96 6.22 -20.31
C GLU A 14 -9.41 7.60 -20.71
N SER A 15 -8.96 8.39 -19.74
CA SER A 15 -8.03 9.49 -20.03
C SER A 15 -7.26 9.93 -18.80
N GLY A 16 -5.92 9.88 -18.90
CA GLY A 16 -5.04 10.74 -18.10
C GLY A 16 -4.55 10.13 -16.78
N LYS A 17 -3.34 10.50 -16.39
CA LYS A 17 -2.67 10.02 -15.17
C LYS A 17 -3.37 10.60 -13.95
N GLU A 18 -4.34 9.87 -13.40
CA GLU A 18 -5.06 10.26 -12.18
C GLU A 18 -4.50 9.52 -10.96
N GLU A 19 -4.00 10.33 -10.01
CA GLU A 19 -3.64 10.07 -8.61
C GLU A 19 -3.64 8.59 -8.16
N PHE A 20 -2.47 7.96 -8.23
CA PHE A 20 -2.23 6.68 -7.58
C PHE A 20 -2.39 6.87 -6.06
N GLY A 21 -3.56 6.50 -5.53
CA GLY A 21 -3.88 6.61 -4.11
C GLY A 21 -5.27 7.17 -3.83
N ILE A 22 -5.91 7.83 -4.80
CA ILE A 22 -7.27 8.35 -4.64
C ILE A 22 -8.24 7.43 -5.37
N MET A 23 -9.24 6.94 -4.64
CA MET A 23 -10.36 6.19 -5.22
C MET A 23 -11.21 7.13 -6.09
N PRO A 24 -11.80 6.63 -7.19
CA PRO A 24 -12.65 7.46 -8.05
C PRO A 24 -13.79 8.05 -7.21
N LYS A 25 -13.91 9.38 -7.20
CA LYS A 25 -15.12 10.05 -6.70
C LYS A 25 -16.24 9.72 -7.68
N ASN A 26 -17.46 9.46 -7.19
CA ASN A 26 -18.62 9.52 -8.07
C ASN A 26 -18.77 10.97 -8.59
N THR A 27 -19.54 11.15 -9.66
CA THR A 27 -19.77 12.44 -10.35
C THR A 27 -20.34 13.55 -9.44
N GLN A 28 -20.59 13.25 -8.16
CA GLN A 28 -21.24 14.11 -7.18
C GLN A 28 -20.39 14.34 -5.92
N GLY A 29 -19.19 13.76 -5.80
CA GLY A 29 -18.26 14.03 -4.70
C GLY A 29 -18.69 13.52 -3.31
N ASN A 30 -19.53 12.49 -3.24
CA ASN A 30 -20.06 11.97 -1.97
C ASN A 30 -19.15 10.93 -1.28
N ALA A 31 -19.35 10.77 0.04
CA ALA A 31 -18.46 10.14 1.02
C ALA A 31 -18.27 8.60 0.89
N MET A 32 -17.24 8.09 1.59
CA MET A 32 -16.69 6.72 1.64
C MET A 32 -17.70 5.54 1.72
N ARG A 33 -18.97 5.78 2.09
CA ARG A 33 -20.05 4.77 2.08
C ARG A 33 -20.42 4.27 0.68
N ASP A 34 -19.98 4.96 -0.37
CA ASP A 34 -20.27 4.61 -1.77
C ASP A 34 -19.33 3.52 -2.36
N ILE A 35 -18.37 3.02 -1.57
CA ILE A 35 -17.39 2.01 -2.01
C ILE A 35 -17.95 0.60 -1.93
N PHE A 36 -18.65 0.31 -0.83
CA PHE A 36 -19.24 -0.99 -0.59
C PHE A 36 -20.62 -1.02 -1.21
N ILE A 37 -20.83 -1.94 -2.14
CA ILE A 37 -22.10 -2.09 -2.85
C ILE A 37 -23.09 -2.97 -2.09
N LYS A 38 -22.60 -3.74 -1.12
CA LYS A 38 -23.42 -4.62 -0.28
C LYS A 38 -22.72 -4.94 1.04
N GLU A 39 -23.51 -4.97 2.11
CA GLU A 39 -23.13 -5.57 3.40
C GLU A 39 -23.96 -6.86 3.59
N PHE A 40 -23.30 -7.93 4.00
CA PHE A 40 -23.93 -9.23 4.27
C PHE A 40 -24.27 -9.35 5.76
N GLU A 41 -25.21 -10.22 6.12
CA GLU A 41 -25.63 -10.43 7.52
C GLU A 41 -24.48 -10.87 8.44
N ASN A 42 -23.46 -11.52 7.89
CA ASN A 42 -22.26 -11.93 8.63
C ASN A 42 -21.25 -10.77 8.84
N GLY A 43 -21.53 -9.57 8.32
CA GLY A 43 -20.66 -8.39 8.37
C GLY A 43 -19.58 -8.35 7.29
N ASP A 44 -19.63 -9.25 6.30
CA ASP A 44 -18.77 -9.13 5.12
C ASP A 44 -19.24 -7.95 4.25
N LEU A 45 -18.29 -7.35 3.53
CA LEU A 45 -18.54 -6.21 2.67
C LEU A 45 -18.15 -6.54 1.22
N GLU A 46 -19.04 -6.28 0.26
CA GLU A 46 -18.77 -6.41 -1.17
C GLU A 46 -18.36 -5.06 -1.75
N PHE A 47 -17.30 -5.06 -2.56
CA PHE A 47 -16.88 -3.90 -3.34
C PHE A 47 -16.48 -4.31 -4.76
N LEU A 48 -16.45 -3.35 -5.68
CA LEU A 48 -15.97 -3.57 -7.04
C LEU A 48 -14.54 -3.05 -7.21
N ASP A 49 -13.70 -3.80 -7.91
CA ASP A 49 -12.43 -3.26 -8.39
C ASP A 49 -12.63 -2.27 -9.55
N LYS A 50 -11.52 -1.67 -10.02
CA LYS A 50 -11.55 -0.71 -11.13
C LYS A 50 -12.10 -1.27 -12.45
N LYS A 51 -12.18 -2.59 -12.59
CA LYS A 51 -12.74 -3.27 -13.77
C LYS A 51 -14.20 -3.69 -13.55
N GLY A 52 -14.81 -3.32 -12.42
CA GLY A 52 -16.16 -3.72 -12.06
C GLY A 52 -16.27 -5.17 -11.58
N LYS A 53 -15.16 -5.83 -11.24
CA LYS A 53 -15.20 -7.19 -10.71
C LYS A 53 -15.48 -7.16 -9.20
N PRO A 54 -16.42 -7.97 -8.69
CA PRO A 54 -16.73 -8.01 -7.26
C PRO A 54 -15.65 -8.73 -6.45
N HIS A 55 -15.45 -8.24 -5.24
CA HIS A 55 -14.56 -8.80 -4.22
C HIS A 55 -15.23 -8.71 -2.84
N ILE A 56 -14.91 -9.65 -1.96
CA ILE A 56 -15.44 -9.71 -0.60
C ILE A 56 -14.36 -9.36 0.40
N LEU A 57 -14.55 -8.25 1.12
CA LEU A 57 -13.79 -7.92 2.32
C LEU A 57 -14.45 -8.63 3.51
N THR A 58 -13.88 -9.78 3.90
CA THR A 58 -14.45 -10.57 5.00
C THR A 58 -14.35 -9.84 6.34
N LYS A 59 -15.28 -10.09 7.26
CA LYS A 59 -15.22 -9.57 8.63
C LYS A 59 -13.93 -9.97 9.35
N GLN A 60 -13.40 -11.16 9.07
CA GLN A 60 -12.11 -11.59 9.61
C GLN A 60 -10.96 -10.69 9.11
N THR A 61 -10.90 -10.44 7.80
CA THR A 61 -9.88 -9.56 7.21
C THR A 61 -9.99 -8.12 7.75
N GLN A 62 -11.20 -7.62 7.96
CA GLN A 62 -11.42 -6.31 8.61
C GLN A 62 -10.83 -6.29 10.03
N ASN A 63 -11.12 -7.31 10.83
CA ASN A 63 -10.59 -7.43 12.19
C ASN A 63 -9.06 -7.58 12.20
N ASP A 64 -8.49 -8.39 11.31
CA ASP A 64 -7.04 -8.57 11.19
C ASP A 64 -6.35 -7.25 10.85
N TRP A 65 -6.95 -6.45 9.96
CA TRP A 65 -6.46 -5.11 9.61
C TRP A 65 -6.51 -4.17 10.82
N ILE A 66 -7.68 -4.02 11.44
CA ILE A 66 -7.90 -3.15 12.59
C ILE A 66 -6.93 -3.51 13.73
N ASN A 67 -6.83 -4.79 14.08
CA ASN A 67 -5.98 -5.27 15.16
C ASN A 67 -4.49 -5.11 14.85
N THR A 68 -4.07 -5.39 13.60
CA THR A 68 -2.66 -5.26 13.21
C THR A 68 -2.19 -3.81 13.34
N PHE A 69 -3.02 -2.86 12.90
CA PHE A 69 -2.64 -1.44 12.85
C PHE A 69 -3.09 -0.63 14.06
N GLY A 70 -3.86 -1.22 14.98
CA GLY A 70 -4.38 -0.54 16.17
C GLY A 70 -5.36 0.58 15.82
N LEU A 71 -6.28 0.30 14.89
CA LEU A 71 -7.28 1.26 14.40
C LEU A 71 -8.60 1.12 15.16
N ASP A 72 -9.44 2.15 15.11
CA ASP A 72 -10.81 2.12 15.61
C ASP A 72 -11.76 1.47 14.59
N ASN A 73 -11.46 1.63 13.29
CA ASN A 73 -12.23 1.06 12.18
C ASN A 73 -11.38 1.02 10.88
N ILE A 74 -11.91 0.38 9.83
CA ILE A 74 -11.21 0.22 8.55
C ILE A 74 -11.00 1.52 7.76
N GLU A 75 -11.73 2.60 8.06
CA GLU A 75 -11.62 3.89 7.37
C GLU A 75 -10.48 4.75 7.91
N GLN A 76 -10.04 4.48 9.15
CA GLN A 76 -8.95 5.23 9.78
C GLN A 76 -7.61 4.94 9.09
N ASN A 77 -6.85 6.00 8.80
CA ASN A 77 -5.49 5.86 8.30
C ASN A 77 -4.55 5.43 9.43
N TYR A 78 -3.68 4.47 9.11
CA TYR A 78 -2.51 4.18 9.94
C TYR A 78 -1.33 5.08 9.55
N ILE A 79 -0.68 5.68 10.55
CA ILE A 79 0.53 6.48 10.41
C ILE A 79 1.63 5.84 11.27
N PRO A 80 2.72 5.33 10.69
CA PRO A 80 3.80 4.70 11.44
C PRO A 80 4.59 5.74 12.22
N ALA A 81 4.92 5.41 13.47
CA ALA A 81 5.77 6.23 14.32
C ALA A 81 7.25 6.01 13.96
N HIS A 82 7.70 6.63 12.87
CA HIS A 82 9.07 6.48 12.37
C HIS A 82 10.13 7.10 13.26
N THR A 83 11.32 6.48 13.24
CA THR A 83 12.53 7.03 13.87
C THR A 83 12.97 8.33 13.19
N GLN A 84 13.85 9.09 13.84
CA GLN A 84 14.33 10.35 13.30
C GLN A 84 15.07 10.18 11.97
N GLU A 85 15.82 9.08 11.82
CA GLU A 85 16.57 8.77 10.60
C GLU A 85 15.62 8.52 9.42
N ILE A 86 14.54 7.75 9.63
CA ILE A 86 13.54 7.50 8.60
C ILE A 86 12.79 8.80 8.26
N LYS A 87 12.40 9.59 9.27
CA LYS A 87 11.78 10.91 9.05
C LYS A 87 12.67 11.82 8.21
N GLN A 88 13.97 11.90 8.52
CA GLN A 88 14.93 12.67 7.73
C GLN A 88 15.05 12.14 6.29
N ALA A 89 15.15 10.83 6.12
CA ALA A 89 15.20 10.20 4.79
C ALA A 89 13.97 10.51 3.94
N LEU A 90 12.80 10.64 4.57
CA LEU A 90 11.53 11.00 3.93
C LEU A 90 11.27 12.52 3.88
N LYS A 91 12.23 13.34 4.32
CA LYS A 91 12.14 14.82 4.39
C LYS A 91 10.97 15.30 5.27
N GLY A 92 10.67 14.57 6.33
CA GLY A 92 9.62 14.89 7.30
C GLY A 92 8.20 14.54 6.83
N ARG A 93 8.03 13.99 5.62
CA ARG A 93 6.71 13.57 5.12
C ARG A 93 6.23 12.33 5.87
N GLU A 94 4.96 12.35 6.27
CA GLU A 94 4.31 11.20 6.90
C GLU A 94 3.99 10.11 5.86
N VAL A 95 3.97 8.86 6.32
CA VAL A 95 3.51 7.73 5.51
C VAL A 95 2.11 7.34 5.95
N HIS A 96 1.17 7.28 5.02
CA HIS A 96 -0.22 6.96 5.29
C HIS A 96 -0.57 5.61 4.67
N LEU A 97 -1.11 4.71 5.48
CA LEU A 97 -1.71 3.45 5.03
C LEU A 97 -3.22 3.52 5.25
N SER A 98 -3.96 3.62 4.15
CA SER A 98 -5.42 3.81 4.16
C SER A 98 -6.20 2.55 3.82
N MET A 99 -7.53 2.60 3.94
CA MET A 99 -8.46 1.56 3.47
C MET A 99 -8.21 1.14 2.01
N GLY A 100 -7.76 2.07 1.15
CA GLY A 100 -7.43 1.75 -0.24
C GLY A 100 -6.32 0.69 -0.37
N SER A 101 -5.39 0.62 0.60
CA SER A 101 -4.40 -0.46 0.66
C SER A 101 -5.02 -1.80 1.08
N LEU A 102 -5.95 -1.79 2.03
CA LEU A 102 -6.72 -2.98 2.44
C LEU A 102 -7.50 -3.57 1.25
N LEU A 103 -8.25 -2.74 0.52
CA LEU A 103 -9.01 -3.19 -0.64
C LEU A 103 -8.12 -3.79 -1.74
N LYS A 104 -6.95 -3.19 -1.98
CA LYS A 104 -5.96 -3.75 -2.93
C LYS A 104 -5.34 -5.07 -2.46
N ILE A 105 -5.18 -5.26 -1.15
CA ILE A 105 -4.72 -6.53 -0.59
C ILE A 105 -5.76 -7.62 -0.87
N VAL A 106 -7.04 -7.33 -0.67
CA VAL A 106 -8.16 -8.24 -0.96
C VAL A 106 -8.29 -8.52 -2.46
N GLU A 107 -8.25 -7.48 -3.31
CA GLU A 107 -8.30 -7.60 -4.78
C GLU A 107 -7.22 -8.59 -5.30
N ARG A 108 -6.08 -8.65 -4.60
CA ARG A 108 -4.92 -9.46 -4.97
C ARG A 108 -4.78 -10.76 -4.17
N GLN A 109 -5.73 -11.06 -3.28
CA GLN A 109 -5.72 -12.24 -2.41
C GLN A 109 -4.42 -12.34 -1.59
N ARG A 110 -4.06 -11.23 -0.91
CA ARG A 110 -2.80 -11.08 -0.16
C ARG A 110 -3.02 -10.83 1.33
N GLU A 111 -4.19 -11.16 1.85
CA GLU A 111 -4.61 -10.92 3.23
C GLU A 111 -3.62 -11.52 4.24
N ALA A 112 -3.04 -12.68 3.94
CA ALA A 112 -2.01 -13.33 4.74
C ALA A 112 -0.75 -12.47 4.98
N TYR A 113 -0.51 -11.44 4.15
CA TYR A 113 0.63 -10.54 4.27
C TYR A 113 0.34 -9.25 5.06
N ILE A 114 -0.86 -9.07 5.63
CA ILE A 114 -1.18 -7.90 6.45
C ILE A 114 -0.11 -7.63 7.54
N PRO A 115 0.37 -8.63 8.30
CA PRO A 115 1.47 -8.43 9.26
C PRO A 115 2.78 -7.96 8.62
N ASN A 116 3.09 -8.47 7.42
CA ASN A 116 4.29 -8.09 6.68
C ASN A 116 4.22 -6.65 6.17
N VAL A 117 3.03 -6.16 5.81
CA VAL A 117 2.82 -4.74 5.46
C VAL A 117 3.23 -3.86 6.62
N LYS A 118 2.69 -4.11 7.82
CA LYS A 118 3.02 -3.35 9.03
C LYS A 118 4.52 -3.31 9.29
N GLN A 119 5.14 -4.49 9.35
CA GLN A 119 6.57 -4.59 9.61
C GLN A 119 7.42 -3.85 8.55
N THR A 120 6.99 -3.89 7.28
CA THR A 120 7.69 -3.23 6.16
C THR A 120 7.61 -1.71 6.22
N ILE A 121 6.45 -1.15 6.59
CA ILE A 121 6.29 0.31 6.69
C ILE A 121 6.80 0.86 8.01
N ASP A 122 6.68 0.13 9.13
CA ASP A 122 7.13 0.61 10.44
C ASP A 122 8.66 0.59 10.54
N ASN A 123 9.26 -0.52 10.10
CA ASN A 123 10.68 -0.81 10.27
C ASN A 123 11.27 -1.37 8.97
N PRO A 124 11.28 -0.58 7.87
CA PRO A 124 11.90 -1.01 6.62
C PRO A 124 13.39 -1.29 6.83
N ASP A 125 13.93 -2.24 6.09
CA ASP A 125 15.39 -2.43 6.05
C ASP A 125 16.04 -1.51 5.02
N LEU A 126 15.28 -1.06 4.02
CA LEU A 126 15.73 -0.18 2.96
C LEU A 126 14.57 0.69 2.48
N ILE A 127 14.84 1.97 2.21
CA ILE A 127 13.93 2.88 1.50
C ILE A 127 14.63 3.36 0.24
N ILE A 128 13.96 3.20 -0.90
CA ILE A 128 14.47 3.59 -2.22
C ILE A 128 13.51 4.61 -2.83
N GLN A 129 14.04 5.73 -3.33
CA GLN A 129 13.33 6.55 -4.32
C GLN A 129 13.48 5.89 -5.69
N ASP A 130 12.40 5.32 -6.22
CA ASP A 130 12.33 4.75 -7.55
C ASP A 130 11.74 5.81 -8.51
N ALA A 131 12.47 6.14 -9.58
CA ALA A 131 12.03 7.13 -10.55
C ALA A 131 10.69 6.80 -11.25
N ARG A 132 10.25 5.54 -11.21
CA ARG A 132 8.98 5.07 -11.81
C ARG A 132 7.89 4.84 -10.77
N ASP A 133 8.25 4.29 -9.62
CA ASP A 133 7.30 3.78 -8.63
C ASP A 133 7.17 4.66 -7.36
N GLY A 134 7.84 5.81 -7.29
CA GLY A 134 7.77 6.71 -6.13
C GLY A 134 8.72 6.29 -5.01
N ILE A 135 8.20 6.00 -3.82
CA ILE A 135 8.97 5.55 -2.67
C ILE A 135 8.75 4.05 -2.45
N LEU A 136 9.82 3.28 -2.33
CA LEU A 136 9.76 1.85 -2.08
C LEU A 136 10.33 1.53 -0.69
N PHE A 137 9.47 1.04 0.19
CA PHE A 137 9.83 0.45 1.48
C PHE A 137 10.09 -1.04 1.26
N VAL A 138 11.22 -1.54 1.74
CA VAL A 138 11.65 -2.93 1.56
C VAL A 138 12.01 -3.54 2.90
N LYS A 139 11.51 -4.74 3.16
CA LYS A 139 11.89 -5.54 4.32
C LYS A 139 12.17 -6.98 3.94
N LYS A 140 13.30 -7.53 4.39
CA LYS A 140 13.63 -8.95 4.29
C LYS A 140 13.18 -9.63 5.58
N PHE A 141 12.30 -10.60 5.46
CA PHE A 141 11.88 -11.43 6.59
C PHE A 141 12.75 -12.69 6.73
N ASN A 142 13.13 -13.27 5.60
CA ASN A 142 14.05 -14.41 5.50
C ASN A 142 14.61 -14.48 4.07
N ASP A 143 15.38 -15.53 3.75
CA ASP A 143 15.98 -15.70 2.42
C ASP A 143 14.95 -15.86 1.29
N ASN A 144 13.74 -16.30 1.61
CA ASN A 144 12.67 -16.59 0.65
C ASN A 144 11.64 -15.46 0.55
N LEU A 145 11.60 -14.55 1.52
CA LEU A 145 10.60 -13.50 1.60
C LEU A 145 11.23 -12.12 1.79
N ILE A 146 11.22 -11.36 0.70
CA ILE A 146 11.37 -9.91 0.73
C ILE A 146 10.00 -9.33 0.43
N PHE A 147 9.55 -8.41 1.26
CA PHE A 147 8.28 -7.73 1.09
C PHE A 147 8.51 -6.26 0.77
N THR A 148 7.61 -5.70 -0.03
CA THR A 148 7.67 -4.31 -0.43
C THR A 148 6.35 -3.61 -0.28
N SER A 149 6.41 -2.36 0.18
CA SER A 149 5.32 -1.40 0.15
C SER A 149 5.73 -0.24 -0.74
N VAL A 150 4.90 0.06 -1.75
CA VAL A 150 5.10 1.17 -2.69
C VAL A 150 4.26 2.34 -2.21
N GLY A 151 4.91 3.48 -2.02
CA GLY A 151 4.30 4.75 -1.66
C GLY A 151 4.27 5.70 -2.85
N ALA A 152 3.08 6.20 -3.20
CA ALA A 152 2.94 7.37 -4.04
C ALA A 152 3.45 8.59 -3.29
N ASP A 153 4.33 9.35 -3.93
CA ASP A 153 5.02 10.46 -3.32
C ASP A 153 4.29 11.78 -3.61
N PHE A 154 3.50 12.27 -2.65
CA PHE A 154 2.86 13.57 -2.74
C PHE A 154 3.73 14.63 -2.04
N GLU A 155 3.42 15.90 -2.29
CA GLU A 155 4.14 17.01 -1.67
C GLU A 155 4.04 16.99 -0.14
N THR A 156 2.86 16.65 0.39
CA THR A 156 2.57 16.71 1.84
C THR A 156 2.82 15.40 2.58
N HIS A 157 2.68 14.26 1.92
CA HIS A 157 2.73 12.94 2.54
C HIS A 157 3.02 11.85 1.49
N ILE A 158 3.27 10.63 1.96
CA ILE A 158 3.44 9.44 1.12
C ILE A 158 2.25 8.52 1.39
N THR A 159 1.47 8.18 0.38
CA THR A 159 0.38 7.20 0.54
C THR A 159 0.82 5.84 0.04
N ILE A 160 0.69 4.79 0.86
CA ILE A 160 0.94 3.41 0.41
C ILE A 160 -0.14 2.97 -0.58
N ILE A 161 0.30 2.55 -1.76
CA ILE A 161 -0.56 2.21 -2.90
C ILE A 161 -0.44 0.75 -3.35
N SER A 162 0.58 0.01 -2.92
CA SER A 162 0.77 -1.38 -3.32
C SER A 162 1.63 -2.11 -2.31
N ASN A 163 1.27 -3.36 -2.04
CA ASN A 163 1.96 -4.24 -1.12
C ASN A 163 2.18 -5.61 -1.78
N ALA A 164 3.42 -6.08 -1.84
CA ALA A 164 3.72 -7.32 -2.54
C ALA A 164 5.02 -7.98 -2.04
N PRO A 165 5.06 -9.33 -2.02
CA PRO A 165 6.32 -10.04 -1.98
C PRO A 165 7.11 -9.79 -3.27
N LYS A 166 8.42 -9.74 -3.16
CA LYS A 166 9.39 -9.57 -4.25
C LYS A 166 10.53 -10.56 -4.07
N ASN A 167 11.18 -10.90 -5.18
CA ASN A 167 12.44 -11.62 -5.14
C ASN A 167 13.62 -10.65 -5.05
N GLN A 168 14.76 -11.16 -4.57
CA GLN A 168 15.97 -10.35 -4.37
C GLN A 168 16.48 -9.71 -5.68
N ARG A 169 16.34 -10.42 -6.81
CA ARG A 169 16.74 -9.91 -8.14
C ARG A 169 15.99 -8.63 -8.51
N SER A 170 14.69 -8.58 -8.22
CA SER A 170 13.86 -7.39 -8.49
C SER A 170 14.35 -6.19 -7.69
N ILE A 171 14.68 -6.36 -6.41
CA ILE A 171 15.20 -5.28 -5.57
C ILE A 171 16.58 -4.83 -6.06
N LYS A 172 17.50 -5.76 -6.35
CA LYS A 172 18.83 -5.46 -6.90
C LYS A 172 18.74 -4.66 -8.19
N SER A 173 17.85 -5.04 -9.10
CA SER A 173 17.66 -4.34 -10.37
C SER A 173 17.12 -2.92 -10.16
N LYS A 174 16.23 -2.69 -9.19
CA LYS A 174 15.73 -1.35 -8.87
C LYS A 174 16.83 -0.43 -8.37
N ILE A 175 17.66 -0.92 -7.45
CA ILE A 175 18.82 -0.17 -6.93
C ILE A 175 19.81 0.15 -8.06
N ALA A 176 20.17 -0.85 -8.88
CA ALA A 176 21.18 -0.69 -9.92
C ALA A 176 20.76 0.27 -11.05
N ASN A 177 19.46 0.32 -11.41
CA ASN A 177 19.01 0.97 -12.64
C ASN A 177 18.36 2.34 -12.44
N SER A 178 17.83 2.65 -11.25
CA SER A 178 17.00 3.86 -11.08
C SER A 178 16.73 4.28 -9.63
N GLY A 179 17.30 3.58 -8.66
CA GLY A 179 16.95 3.71 -7.25
C GLY A 179 17.96 4.53 -6.47
N LYS A 180 17.57 5.69 -5.95
CA LYS A 180 18.36 6.36 -4.91
C LYS A 180 17.99 5.76 -3.56
N VAL A 181 18.95 5.14 -2.88
CA VAL A 181 18.75 4.68 -1.50
C VAL A 181 18.65 5.91 -0.59
N LEU A 182 17.52 6.05 0.09
CA LEU A 182 17.24 7.13 1.04
C LEU A 182 17.57 6.71 2.47
N TYR A 183 17.36 5.44 2.78
CA TYR A 183 17.60 4.87 4.11
C TYR A 183 18.02 3.42 3.98
N GLN A 184 18.92 2.98 4.86
CA GLN A 184 19.30 1.59 5.05
C GLN A 184 19.42 1.31 6.55
N SER A 185 18.76 0.25 7.00
CA SER A 185 18.82 -0.19 8.39
C SER A 185 20.23 -0.69 8.74
N PRO A 186 20.78 -0.32 9.92
CA PRO A 186 22.06 -0.84 10.40
C PRO A 186 22.07 -2.37 10.55
N ASN A 187 20.91 -2.97 10.82
CA ASN A 187 20.76 -4.40 11.06
C ASN A 187 20.63 -5.22 9.77
N LEU A 188 20.73 -4.58 8.60
CA LEU A 188 20.63 -5.26 7.33
C LEU A 188 21.88 -6.12 7.08
N GLN A 189 21.80 -7.42 7.36
CA GLN A 189 22.73 -8.40 6.82
C GLN A 189 22.63 -8.35 5.29
N SER A 190 23.57 -7.63 4.67
CA SER A 190 23.68 -7.25 3.26
C SER A 190 22.62 -7.85 2.30
N LEU A 191 21.49 -7.16 2.09
CA LEU A 191 20.69 -7.38 0.87
C LEU A 191 21.44 -6.90 -0.38
N VAL A 192 22.36 -5.96 -0.18
CA VAL A 192 23.11 -5.21 -1.18
C VAL A 192 24.56 -5.12 -0.67
N ASN A 193 25.53 -5.54 -1.48
CA ASN A 193 26.95 -5.41 -1.13
C ASN A 193 27.34 -3.92 -1.21
N PRO A 194 28.03 -3.34 -0.20
CA PRO A 194 28.42 -1.92 -0.18
C PRO A 194 29.18 -1.43 -1.42
N SER A 195 29.83 -2.32 -2.17
CA SER A 195 30.55 -1.99 -3.41
C SER A 195 29.66 -1.51 -4.57
N PHE A 196 28.33 -1.54 -4.43
CA PHE A 196 27.40 -1.11 -5.48
C PHE A 196 26.93 0.35 -5.36
N TYR A 197 27.27 1.06 -4.28
CA TYR A 197 27.02 2.50 -4.19
C TYR A 197 28.09 3.23 -5.02
N ARG A 198 27.79 3.53 -6.30
CA ARG A 198 28.52 4.60 -6.97
C ARG A 198 28.15 5.89 -6.25
N HIS A 199 29.06 6.41 -5.44
CA HIS A 199 29.02 7.80 -5.02
C HIS A 199 29.12 8.65 -6.29
N THR A 200 28.00 9.25 -6.69
CA THR A 200 28.06 10.42 -7.55
C THR A 200 28.45 11.57 -6.65
N ASN A 201 29.74 11.93 -6.70
CA ASN A 201 30.24 13.22 -6.21
C ASN A 201 29.55 14.37 -6.96
#